data_AF-A0A6J3GQ58-F1
#
_entry.id   AF-A0A6J3GQ58-F1
#
_cell.length_a   1.000
_cell.length_b   1.000
_cell.length_c   1.000
_cell.angle_alpha   90.00
_cell.angle_beta   90.00
_cell.angle_gamma   90.00
#
_symmetry.space_group_name_H-M   'P 1'
#
loop_
_entity.id
_entity.type
_entity.pdbx_description
1 polymer ?
#
loop_
_entity_poly.entity_id
_entity_poly.type
_entity_poly.pdbx_seq_one_letter_code
_entity_poly.pdbx_strand_id
1 'polypeptide(L)'
;MAQTPAFDKPKVELHVHLDGAIKPETILYYGRGCREAIKRIAYEFVEMKAKEGVVYVEVRYSPHLLANSKVEPIPWNQAEGDLTPDEVVALVGQGLQEGERDFGVKVRSILCCMRHQPNWSPEVVELCKKYRQQTVVAIDLAGDETIQGSSLFSGHVQAYEEALKSGIHRTVHAGEVGSAVVVKEAVDILKTERLGHGYHTLEDQDLYDRLRQANMHFEVCPWSSYLTGAWKPDTEHAVVRLRNDQANYSLNTDDPLIFKSTLDTDYQMTKRDMGFTEEEFKRLNINAANSSFLPEDEKRELLDLLYKAYGMTPSASAGRFLSGLSVGLLARCSSFLGQRQEGVMTPWFLGPGRVQHLIRLACFPYNFLRGCLKRGLSEAQSQRSGETGTSPWLPKAKGRESGPGLFCSFLPLWSWHGISLPSVGWSSFLVSYDFYNNILGTPSRLIFLLL
;
A
#
# COMPACT_ATOMS: atom_id res chain seq x y z
N MET A 1 -29.21 -22.67 -1.66
CA MET A 1 -28.75 -22.38 -0.29
C MET A 1 -27.57 -21.44 -0.40
N ALA A 2 -27.37 -20.50 0.53
CA ALA A 2 -26.10 -19.77 0.59
C ALA A 2 -24.98 -20.77 0.93
N GLN A 3 -23.84 -20.65 0.26
CA GLN A 3 -22.69 -21.51 0.50
C GLN A 3 -21.95 -20.98 1.74
N THR A 4 -21.65 -21.85 2.71
CA THR A 4 -20.90 -21.45 3.91
C THR A 4 -19.50 -21.01 3.51
N PRO A 5 -19.00 -19.85 3.99
CA PRO A 5 -17.66 -19.39 3.68
C PRO A 5 -16.57 -20.40 4.05
N ALA A 6 -15.47 -20.40 3.30
CA ALA A 6 -14.33 -21.26 3.56
C ALA A 6 -13.66 -20.94 4.90
N PHE A 7 -13.62 -19.65 5.27
CA PHE A 7 -13.06 -19.14 6.53
C PHE A 7 -13.87 -17.93 7.02
N ASP A 8 -14.92 -18.20 7.79
CA ASP A 8 -15.79 -17.17 8.37
C ASP A 8 -15.20 -16.59 9.66
N LYS A 9 -14.07 -15.87 9.51
CA LYS A 9 -13.34 -15.14 10.56
C LYS A 9 -12.69 -13.87 9.97
N PRO A 10 -12.15 -12.96 10.80
CA PRO A 10 -11.35 -11.82 10.36
C PRO A 10 -10.20 -12.19 9.43
N LYS A 11 -9.99 -11.38 8.38
CA LYS A 11 -8.96 -11.56 7.35
C LYS A 11 -8.10 -10.31 7.17
N VAL A 12 -6.91 -10.49 6.60
CA VAL A 12 -5.99 -9.44 6.14
C VAL A 12 -5.73 -9.65 4.66
N GLU A 13 -5.79 -8.56 3.89
CA GLU A 13 -5.55 -8.58 2.45
C GLU A 13 -4.52 -7.50 2.08
N LEU A 14 -3.46 -7.89 1.37
CA LEU A 14 -2.32 -7.03 1.06
C LEU A 14 -2.19 -6.71 -0.44
N HIS A 15 -2.98 -7.35 -1.30
CA HIS A 15 -2.86 -7.28 -2.75
C HIS A 15 -4.23 -7.27 -3.44
N VAL A 16 -4.78 -6.05 -3.60
CA VAL A 16 -6.03 -5.81 -4.32
C VAL A 16 -5.99 -4.42 -4.96
N HIS A 17 -6.33 -4.33 -6.24
CA HIS A 17 -6.31 -3.07 -6.99
C HIS A 17 -7.63 -2.31 -6.82
N LEU A 18 -7.59 -0.99 -6.62
CA LEU A 18 -8.80 -0.17 -6.41
C LEU A 18 -9.60 -0.04 -7.72
N ASP A 19 -8.89 0.20 -8.82
CA ASP A 19 -9.38 0.18 -10.19
C ASP A 19 -9.84 -1.24 -10.60
N GLY A 20 -9.20 -2.28 -10.07
CA GLY A 20 -9.62 -3.68 -10.14
C GLY A 20 -10.83 -4.07 -9.28
N ALA A 21 -11.33 -3.18 -8.43
CA ALA A 21 -12.35 -3.48 -7.41
C ALA A 21 -13.56 -2.52 -7.43
N ILE A 22 -13.82 -1.84 -8.55
CA ILE A 22 -14.94 -0.90 -8.68
C ILE A 22 -16.28 -1.65 -8.84
N LYS A 23 -17.36 -1.17 -8.19
CA LYS A 23 -18.73 -1.68 -8.42
C LYS A 23 -19.20 -1.44 -9.86
N PRO A 24 -19.78 -2.44 -10.56
CA PRO A 24 -20.39 -2.25 -11.88
C PRO A 24 -21.42 -1.11 -11.94
N GLU A 25 -22.22 -0.95 -10.89
CA GLU A 25 -23.26 0.10 -10.78
C GLU A 25 -22.64 1.51 -10.70
N THR A 26 -21.43 1.62 -10.15
CA THR A 26 -20.69 2.88 -10.04
C THR A 26 -19.98 3.22 -11.35
N ILE A 27 -19.48 2.22 -12.09
CA ILE A 27 -18.99 2.38 -13.48
C ILE A 27 -20.12 2.86 -14.40
N LEU A 28 -21.34 2.31 -14.25
CA LEU A 28 -22.51 2.72 -15.03
C LEU A 28 -23.00 4.15 -14.72
N TYR A 29 -22.53 4.78 -13.63
CA TYR A 29 -22.97 6.12 -13.20
C TYR A 29 -21.98 7.24 -13.56
N TYR A 30 -20.67 7.00 -13.58
CA TYR A 30 -19.65 8.04 -13.81
C TYR A 30 -18.77 7.80 -15.04
N GLY A 31 -18.42 8.88 -15.73
CA GLY A 31 -17.27 8.92 -16.64
C GLY A 31 -15.94 9.09 -15.89
N ARG A 32 -14.82 8.86 -16.59
CA ARG A 32 -13.46 9.03 -16.07
C ARG A 32 -13.07 10.50 -15.88
N GLY A 33 -12.02 10.75 -15.11
CA GLY A 33 -11.58 12.11 -14.73
C GLY A 33 -12.49 12.79 -13.69
N CYS A 34 -13.38 12.05 -13.04
CA CYS A 34 -14.37 12.59 -12.11
C CYS A 34 -13.91 12.49 -10.64
N ARG A 35 -13.75 13.66 -9.98
CA ARG A 35 -13.36 13.77 -8.56
C ARG A 35 -14.29 13.01 -7.61
N GLU A 36 -15.61 13.09 -7.87
CA GLU A 36 -16.63 12.42 -7.06
C GLU A 36 -16.52 10.90 -7.17
N ALA A 37 -16.33 10.39 -8.39
CA ALA A 37 -16.15 8.97 -8.65
C ALA A 37 -14.93 8.41 -7.90
N ILE A 38 -13.77 9.09 -7.99
CA ILE A 38 -12.51 8.63 -7.38
C ILE A 38 -12.60 8.54 -5.85
N LYS A 39 -13.19 9.54 -5.20
CA LYS A 39 -13.45 9.47 -3.75
C LYS A 39 -14.48 8.38 -3.41
N ARG A 40 -15.51 8.22 -4.24
CA ARG A 40 -16.59 7.25 -4.01
C ARG A 40 -16.14 5.81 -4.17
N ILE A 41 -15.33 5.46 -5.18
CA ILE A 41 -14.83 4.07 -5.34
C ILE A 41 -13.96 3.67 -4.16
N ALA A 42 -13.16 4.59 -3.61
CA ALA A 42 -12.36 4.36 -2.41
C ALA A 42 -13.24 4.09 -1.17
N TYR A 43 -14.31 4.86 -0.97
CA TYR A 43 -15.27 4.61 0.12
C TYR A 43 -16.04 3.29 -0.06
N GLU A 44 -16.55 3.03 -1.27
CA GLU A 44 -17.29 1.81 -1.61
C GLU A 44 -16.44 0.54 -1.54
N PHE A 45 -15.13 0.64 -1.80
CA PHE A 45 -14.17 -0.45 -1.62
C PHE A 45 -14.12 -0.94 -0.17
N VAL A 46 -14.02 -0.02 0.80
CA VAL A 46 -13.99 -0.39 2.24
C VAL A 46 -15.32 -1.02 2.67
N GLU A 47 -16.45 -0.51 2.15
CA GLU A 47 -17.78 -1.10 2.36
C GLU A 47 -17.86 -2.57 1.86
N MET A 48 -17.18 -2.90 0.76
CA MET A 48 -17.15 -4.25 0.22
C MET A 48 -16.23 -5.17 1.02
N LYS A 49 -15.01 -4.72 1.35
CA LYS A 49 -14.05 -5.52 2.14
C LYS A 49 -14.52 -5.79 3.57
N ALA A 50 -15.33 -4.91 4.16
CA ALA A 50 -16.04 -5.17 5.40
C ALA A 50 -16.99 -6.40 5.30
N LYS A 51 -17.69 -6.57 4.17
CA LYS A 51 -18.62 -7.70 3.93
C LYS A 51 -17.91 -9.03 3.68
N GLU A 52 -16.66 -8.98 3.24
CA GLU A 52 -15.77 -10.16 3.10
C GLU A 52 -15.14 -10.58 4.45
N GLY A 53 -15.37 -9.81 5.52
CA GLY A 53 -14.78 -10.04 6.84
C GLY A 53 -13.30 -9.66 6.91
N VAL A 54 -12.84 -8.75 6.05
CA VAL A 54 -11.50 -8.17 6.13
C VAL A 54 -11.47 -7.12 7.24
N VAL A 55 -10.40 -7.10 8.04
CA VAL A 55 -10.21 -6.14 9.15
C VAL A 55 -9.00 -5.21 8.95
N TYR A 56 -8.08 -5.61 8.07
CA TYR A 56 -7.03 -4.74 7.55
C TYR A 56 -6.80 -4.99 6.05
N VAL A 57 -6.72 -3.92 5.27
CA VAL A 57 -6.45 -4.01 3.83
C VAL A 57 -5.45 -2.96 3.32
N GLU A 58 -4.54 -3.39 2.44
CA GLU A 58 -3.65 -2.53 1.66
C GLU A 58 -4.11 -2.53 0.19
N VAL A 59 -4.80 -1.44 -0.22
CA VAL A 59 -5.31 -1.30 -1.59
C VAL A 59 -4.32 -0.54 -2.46
N ARG A 60 -4.10 -1.01 -3.68
CA ARG A 60 -3.12 -0.43 -4.62
C ARG A 60 -3.80 0.16 -5.85
N TYR A 61 -3.18 1.18 -6.47
CA TYR A 61 -3.65 1.81 -7.71
C TYR A 61 -2.54 2.71 -8.28
N SER A 62 -2.61 3.00 -9.59
CA SER A 62 -1.77 4.06 -10.17
C SER A 62 -2.51 5.40 -10.16
N PRO A 63 -2.04 6.44 -9.44
CA PRO A 63 -2.74 7.72 -9.39
C PRO A 63 -2.76 8.42 -10.76
N HIS A 64 -1.75 8.15 -11.59
CA HIS A 64 -1.65 8.62 -12.97
C HIS A 64 -2.80 8.12 -13.85
N LEU A 65 -3.20 6.85 -13.72
CA LEU A 65 -4.28 6.25 -14.54
C LEU A 65 -5.68 6.80 -14.24
N LEU A 66 -5.86 7.50 -13.11
CA LEU A 66 -7.12 8.15 -12.73
C LEU A 66 -7.11 9.67 -12.97
N ALA A 67 -5.98 10.24 -13.39
CA ALA A 67 -5.80 11.66 -13.67
C ALA A 67 -6.16 12.03 -15.13
N ASN A 68 -6.34 13.32 -15.39
CA ASN A 68 -6.50 13.90 -16.74
C ASN A 68 -5.69 15.19 -16.96
N SER A 69 -4.79 15.53 -16.03
CA SER A 69 -3.95 16.72 -16.04
C SER A 69 -2.57 16.39 -15.47
N LYS A 70 -1.51 16.98 -16.02
CA LYS A 70 -0.10 16.72 -15.62
C LYS A 70 0.31 15.24 -15.64
N VAL A 71 -0.26 14.45 -16.54
CA VAL A 71 0.13 13.06 -16.79
C VAL A 71 0.38 12.90 -18.29
N GLU A 72 1.52 12.34 -18.67
CA GLU A 72 1.96 12.21 -20.07
C GLU A 72 2.39 10.76 -20.35
N PRO A 73 1.76 10.04 -21.28
CA PRO A 73 0.57 10.43 -22.04
C PRO A 73 -0.69 10.51 -21.16
N ILE A 74 -1.65 11.37 -21.52
CA ILE A 74 -2.95 11.44 -20.84
C ILE A 74 -3.71 10.11 -21.04
N PRO A 75 -4.09 9.37 -19.97
CA PRO A 75 -4.71 8.06 -20.11
C PRO A 75 -6.11 8.08 -20.75
N TRP A 76 -6.49 6.94 -21.32
CA TRP A 76 -7.86 6.62 -21.76
C TRP A 76 -8.47 7.58 -22.79
N ASN A 77 -7.63 8.24 -23.60
CA ASN A 77 -8.05 9.24 -24.58
C ASN A 77 -8.87 10.40 -23.98
N GLN A 78 -8.68 10.69 -22.68
CA GLN A 78 -9.28 11.85 -22.03
C GLN A 78 -8.75 13.15 -22.64
N ALA A 79 -9.59 14.18 -22.68
CA ALA A 79 -9.12 15.55 -22.91
C ALA A 79 -8.35 16.06 -21.68
N GLU A 80 -7.44 17.00 -21.88
CA GLU A 80 -6.74 17.66 -20.77
C GLU A 80 -7.74 18.39 -19.86
N GLY A 81 -7.68 18.09 -18.57
CA GLY A 81 -8.48 18.71 -17.52
C GLY A 81 -7.60 19.35 -16.44
N ASP A 82 -8.12 19.38 -15.21
CA ASP A 82 -7.47 19.96 -14.04
C ASP A 82 -7.17 18.94 -12.92
N LEU A 83 -7.54 17.67 -13.10
CA LEU A 83 -7.35 16.61 -12.10
C LEU A 83 -5.97 15.97 -12.26
N THR A 84 -5.11 16.19 -11.27
CA THR A 84 -3.70 15.75 -11.26
C THR A 84 -3.48 14.49 -10.42
N PRO A 85 -2.42 13.69 -10.65
CA PRO A 85 -2.13 12.48 -9.84
C PRO A 85 -2.05 12.78 -8.34
N ASP A 86 -1.50 13.93 -7.97
CA ASP A 86 -1.44 14.44 -6.59
C ASP A 86 -2.83 14.61 -5.94
N GLU A 87 -3.79 15.13 -6.69
CA GLU A 87 -5.17 15.29 -6.21
C GLU A 87 -5.92 13.95 -6.18
N VAL A 88 -5.64 13.02 -7.10
CA VAL A 88 -6.18 11.65 -7.05
C VAL A 88 -5.81 10.99 -5.72
N VAL A 89 -4.54 11.05 -5.28
CA VAL A 89 -4.11 10.47 -3.99
C VAL A 89 -4.84 11.12 -2.81
N ALA A 90 -5.06 12.44 -2.85
CA ALA A 90 -5.82 13.14 -1.83
C ALA A 90 -7.31 12.75 -1.79
N LEU A 91 -7.93 12.47 -2.94
CA LEU A 91 -9.33 12.06 -3.04
C LEU A 91 -9.55 10.61 -2.62
N VAL A 92 -8.67 9.69 -3.04
CA VAL A 92 -8.68 8.29 -2.58
C VAL A 92 -8.45 8.24 -1.08
N GLY A 93 -7.43 8.92 -0.56
CA GLY A 93 -7.15 8.97 0.88
C GLY A 93 -8.33 9.42 1.73
N GLN A 94 -9.11 10.41 1.27
CA GLN A 94 -10.35 10.82 1.94
C GLN A 94 -11.43 9.72 1.93
N GLY A 95 -11.67 9.08 0.78
CA GLY A 95 -12.66 8.01 0.66
C GLY A 95 -12.33 6.80 1.53
N LEU A 96 -11.05 6.41 1.56
CA LEU A 96 -10.54 5.35 2.44
C LEU A 96 -10.70 5.72 3.93
N GLN A 97 -10.40 6.96 4.33
CA GLN A 97 -10.55 7.42 5.73
C GLN A 97 -12.02 7.51 6.18
N GLU A 98 -12.91 7.93 5.29
CA GLU A 98 -14.36 7.92 5.55
C GLU A 98 -14.89 6.48 5.66
N GLY A 99 -14.38 5.56 4.83
CA GLY A 99 -14.70 4.14 4.92
C GLY A 99 -14.16 3.45 6.18
N GLU A 100 -12.91 3.74 6.61
CA GLU A 100 -12.32 3.21 7.85
C GLU A 100 -13.17 3.58 9.06
N ARG A 101 -13.66 4.83 9.10
CA ARG A 101 -14.56 5.34 10.14
C ARG A 101 -15.93 4.66 10.14
N ASP A 102 -16.55 4.51 8.97
CA ASP A 102 -17.96 4.11 8.86
C ASP A 102 -18.16 2.58 8.86
N PHE A 103 -17.14 1.81 8.46
CA PHE A 103 -17.20 0.33 8.38
C PHE A 103 -16.26 -0.40 9.35
N GLY A 104 -15.34 0.30 10.02
CA GLY A 104 -14.47 -0.28 11.04
C GLY A 104 -13.33 -1.16 10.52
N VAL A 105 -13.02 -1.08 9.22
CA VAL A 105 -11.91 -1.80 8.56
C VAL A 105 -10.74 -0.85 8.41
N LYS A 106 -9.58 -1.17 9.02
CA LYS A 106 -8.38 -0.35 8.87
C LYS A 106 -7.86 -0.45 7.43
N VAL A 107 -7.65 0.66 6.74
CA VAL A 107 -7.26 0.65 5.32
C VAL A 107 -6.10 1.59 5.01
N ARG A 108 -5.08 1.04 4.35
CA ARG A 108 -3.91 1.80 3.87
C ARG A 108 -3.80 1.63 2.35
N SER A 109 -3.02 2.50 1.72
CA SER A 109 -2.89 2.55 0.26
C SER A 109 -1.44 2.40 -0.20
N ILE A 110 -1.29 1.88 -1.41
CA ILE A 110 -0.02 1.67 -2.10
C ILE A 110 -0.11 2.33 -3.48
N LEU A 111 0.91 3.08 -3.88
CA LEU A 111 0.90 3.76 -5.18
C LEU A 111 1.74 2.98 -6.21
N CYS A 112 1.12 2.64 -7.34
CA CYS A 112 1.73 1.82 -8.38
C CYS A 112 2.46 2.66 -9.44
N CYS A 113 3.76 2.43 -9.54
CA CYS A 113 4.51 2.59 -10.79
C CYS A 113 3.96 1.60 -11.84
N MET A 114 3.90 2.00 -13.11
CA MET A 114 3.51 1.11 -14.21
C MET A 114 4.73 0.74 -15.04
N ARG A 115 4.98 -0.55 -15.29
CA ARG A 115 6.16 -1.08 -16.02
C ARG A 115 6.39 -0.48 -17.42
N HIS A 116 5.35 0.09 -18.03
CA HIS A 116 5.39 0.75 -19.33
C HIS A 116 5.55 2.29 -19.26
N GLN A 117 5.58 2.88 -18.06
CA GLN A 117 5.72 4.33 -17.80
C GLN A 117 6.78 4.63 -16.72
N PRO A 118 8.08 4.35 -16.98
CA PRO A 118 9.16 4.67 -16.03
C PRO A 118 9.30 6.17 -15.74
N ASN A 119 8.80 7.03 -16.62
CA ASN A 119 8.69 8.48 -16.43
C ASN A 119 7.77 8.90 -15.28
N TRP A 120 6.75 8.11 -14.92
CA TRP A 120 5.83 8.43 -13.82
C TRP A 120 6.40 8.10 -12.44
N SER A 121 7.33 7.14 -12.36
CA SER A 121 7.80 6.56 -11.09
C SER A 121 8.48 7.55 -10.12
N PRO A 122 9.26 8.55 -10.59
CA PRO A 122 9.78 9.61 -9.73
C PRO A 122 8.67 10.43 -9.04
N GLU A 123 7.53 10.64 -9.69
CA GLU A 123 6.38 11.31 -9.06
C GLU A 123 5.69 10.37 -8.06
N VAL A 124 5.53 9.09 -8.38
CA VAL A 124 4.94 8.09 -7.47
C VAL A 124 5.66 8.05 -6.13
N VAL A 125 7.00 8.04 -6.09
CA VAL A 125 7.75 8.03 -4.82
C VAL A 125 7.63 9.36 -4.04
N GLU A 126 7.58 10.51 -4.71
CA GLU A 126 7.32 11.79 -4.03
C GLU A 126 5.89 11.89 -3.50
N LEU A 127 4.90 11.31 -4.19
CA LEU A 127 3.54 11.16 -3.69
C LEU A 127 3.49 10.26 -2.45
N CYS A 128 4.20 9.12 -2.45
CA CYS A 128 4.35 8.29 -1.25
C CYS A 128 4.98 9.09 -0.08
N LYS A 129 6.03 9.87 -0.35
CA LYS A 129 6.68 10.72 0.67
C LYS A 129 5.76 11.82 1.19
N LYS A 130 4.91 12.42 0.34
CA LYS A 130 3.93 13.46 0.71
C LYS A 130 2.74 12.90 1.50
N TYR A 131 2.18 11.77 1.08
CA TYR A 131 0.95 11.21 1.61
C TYR A 131 1.16 10.10 2.66
N ARG A 132 2.39 9.89 3.15
CA ARG A 132 2.77 8.92 4.22
C ARG A 132 2.08 9.06 5.59
N GLN A 133 1.19 10.03 5.76
CA GLN A 133 0.34 10.24 6.95
C GLN A 133 -1.15 10.28 6.58
N GLN A 134 -1.49 9.90 5.34
CA GLN A 134 -2.79 10.02 4.70
C GLN A 134 -3.06 8.73 3.91
N THR A 135 -3.14 7.61 4.65
CA THR A 135 -3.29 6.22 4.18
C THR A 135 -2.12 5.61 3.41
N VAL A 136 -1.30 6.36 2.66
CA VAL A 136 -0.24 5.78 1.83
C VAL A 136 0.88 5.18 2.70
N VAL A 137 1.25 3.92 2.46
CA VAL A 137 2.30 3.20 3.22
C VAL A 137 3.46 2.71 2.35
N ALA A 138 3.25 2.44 1.06
CA ALA A 138 4.26 1.82 0.20
C ALA A 138 4.18 2.26 -1.27
N ILE A 139 5.23 1.91 -2.02
CA ILE A 139 5.30 1.94 -3.48
C ILE A 139 5.22 0.51 -4.05
N ASP A 140 4.63 0.37 -5.23
CA ASP A 140 4.55 -0.87 -6.01
C ASP A 140 4.95 -0.63 -7.48
N LEU A 141 5.23 -1.71 -8.21
CA LEU A 141 5.51 -1.74 -9.64
C LEU A 141 4.62 -2.82 -10.27
N ALA A 142 3.66 -2.39 -11.07
CA ALA A 142 2.58 -3.20 -11.62
C ALA A 142 2.45 -3.05 -13.15
N GLY A 143 1.50 -3.77 -13.74
CA GLY A 143 1.31 -3.87 -15.20
C GLY A 143 2.25 -4.89 -15.84
N ASP A 144 2.27 -4.91 -17.18
CA ASP A 144 2.84 -5.97 -18.01
C ASP A 144 4.30 -6.34 -17.66
N GLU A 145 4.47 -7.49 -17.01
CA GLU A 145 5.76 -8.07 -16.64
C GLU A 145 6.55 -8.59 -17.85
N THR A 146 5.90 -8.86 -18.98
CA THR A 146 6.55 -9.40 -20.20
C THR A 146 7.42 -8.38 -20.93
N ILE A 147 7.32 -7.09 -20.57
CA ILE A 147 8.19 -6.02 -21.08
C ILE A 147 9.63 -6.29 -20.62
N GLN A 148 10.46 -6.81 -21.53
CA GLN A 148 11.81 -7.29 -21.25
C GLN A 148 12.69 -6.24 -20.56
N GLY A 149 13.20 -6.58 -19.38
CA GLY A 149 14.07 -5.69 -18.58
C GLY A 149 13.37 -4.49 -17.97
N SER A 150 12.03 -4.44 -17.97
CA SER A 150 11.26 -3.30 -17.42
C SER A 150 11.62 -2.98 -15.98
N SER A 151 11.85 -3.98 -15.13
CA SER A 151 12.27 -3.79 -13.72
C SER A 151 13.57 -3.00 -13.57
N LEU A 152 14.38 -2.89 -14.63
CA LEU A 152 15.67 -2.20 -14.67
C LEU A 152 15.61 -0.84 -15.39
N PHE A 153 14.42 -0.39 -15.83
CA PHE A 153 14.28 0.96 -16.40
C PHE A 153 14.62 2.02 -15.35
N SER A 154 15.43 3.01 -15.74
CA SER A 154 16.09 3.95 -14.82
C SER A 154 15.13 4.70 -13.89
N GLY A 155 13.96 5.10 -14.37
CA GLY A 155 12.94 5.79 -13.56
C GLY A 155 12.32 4.90 -12.47
N HIS A 156 12.17 3.60 -12.71
CA HIS A 156 11.75 2.65 -11.67
C HIS A 156 12.88 2.44 -10.64
N VAL A 157 14.11 2.16 -11.09
CA VAL A 157 15.25 1.95 -10.19
C VAL A 157 15.49 3.16 -9.29
N GLN A 158 15.50 4.37 -9.85
CA GLN A 158 15.65 5.62 -9.09
C GLN A 158 14.52 5.85 -8.08
N ALA A 159 13.28 5.51 -8.42
CA ALA A 159 12.15 5.62 -7.51
C ALA A 159 12.26 4.63 -6.33
N TYR A 160 12.74 3.42 -6.56
CA TYR A 160 12.96 2.42 -5.49
C TYR A 160 14.21 2.71 -4.65
N GLU A 161 15.27 3.26 -5.23
CA GLU A 161 16.43 3.79 -4.49
C GLU A 161 16.03 4.95 -3.56
N GLU A 162 15.22 5.90 -4.06
CA GLU A 162 14.69 7.00 -3.23
C GLU A 162 13.67 6.49 -2.19
N ALA A 163 12.84 5.50 -2.52
CA ALA A 163 11.92 4.88 -1.56
C ALA A 163 12.69 4.24 -0.39
N LEU A 164 13.72 3.45 -0.68
CA LEU A 164 14.61 2.86 0.33
C LEU A 164 15.29 3.94 1.19
N LYS A 165 15.80 5.01 0.55
CA LYS A 165 16.49 6.13 1.21
C LYS A 165 15.56 6.99 2.08
N SER A 166 14.29 7.18 1.68
CA SER A 166 13.28 7.94 2.43
C SER A 166 12.46 7.09 3.42
N GLY A 167 12.69 5.78 3.48
CA GLY A 167 11.95 4.86 4.35
C GLY A 167 10.49 4.67 3.94
N ILE A 168 10.22 4.63 2.64
CA ILE A 168 8.95 4.22 2.05
C ILE A 168 9.01 2.71 1.79
N HIS A 169 8.00 1.97 2.23
CA HIS A 169 7.97 0.52 2.04
C HIS A 169 7.81 0.12 0.57
N ARG A 170 8.32 -1.06 0.21
CA ARG A 170 8.42 -1.50 -1.20
C ARG A 170 7.79 -2.88 -1.38
N THR A 171 6.80 -2.98 -2.25
CA THR A 171 6.37 -4.25 -2.90
C THR A 171 6.62 -4.16 -4.41
N VAL A 172 6.59 -5.27 -5.14
CA VAL A 172 6.79 -5.35 -6.59
C VAL A 172 6.02 -6.56 -7.13
N HIS A 173 5.21 -6.40 -8.18
CA HIS A 173 4.72 -7.54 -8.97
C HIS A 173 5.89 -8.20 -9.70
N ALA A 174 6.27 -9.41 -9.32
CA ALA A 174 7.34 -10.17 -9.99
C ALA A 174 7.14 -11.67 -9.79
N GLY A 175 7.43 -12.46 -10.84
CA GLY A 175 7.19 -13.89 -10.85
C GLY A 175 5.72 -14.28 -11.06
N GLU A 176 4.89 -13.37 -11.58
CA GLU A 176 3.50 -13.69 -11.95
C GLU A 176 3.49 -14.42 -13.29
N VAL A 177 3.99 -13.75 -14.34
CA VAL A 177 4.15 -14.31 -15.71
C VAL A 177 5.59 -14.21 -16.21
N GLY A 178 6.43 -13.39 -15.55
CA GLY A 178 7.87 -13.38 -15.70
C GLY A 178 8.54 -14.50 -14.89
N SER A 179 9.77 -14.87 -15.27
CA SER A 179 10.52 -15.95 -14.63
C SER A 179 11.16 -15.53 -13.30
N ALA A 180 11.79 -16.49 -12.61
CA ALA A 180 12.64 -16.26 -11.43
C ALA A 180 13.70 -15.13 -11.59
N VAL A 181 14.07 -14.75 -12.82
CA VAL A 181 14.96 -13.60 -13.07
C VAL A 181 14.32 -12.27 -12.65
N VAL A 182 13.04 -12.05 -12.94
CA VAL A 182 12.33 -10.81 -12.58
C VAL A 182 12.19 -10.69 -11.06
N VAL A 183 12.01 -11.83 -10.37
CA VAL A 183 12.04 -11.91 -8.90
C VAL A 183 13.42 -11.52 -8.34
N LYS A 184 14.52 -11.93 -8.99
CA LYS A 184 15.88 -11.47 -8.63
C LYS A 184 16.03 -9.96 -8.83
N GLU A 185 15.52 -9.39 -9.92
CA GLU A 185 15.55 -7.93 -10.13
C GLU A 185 14.78 -7.19 -9.03
N ALA A 186 13.58 -7.65 -8.67
CA ALA A 186 12.75 -7.06 -7.63
C ALA A 186 13.42 -7.07 -6.24
N VAL A 187 14.11 -8.15 -5.88
CA VAL A 187 14.76 -8.30 -4.57
C VAL A 187 16.17 -7.68 -4.55
N ASP A 188 17.01 -8.01 -5.53
CA ASP A 188 18.43 -7.63 -5.53
C ASP A 188 18.69 -6.23 -6.11
N ILE A 189 17.81 -5.68 -6.95
CA ILE A 189 17.94 -4.32 -7.48
C ILE A 189 16.94 -3.38 -6.81
N LEU A 190 15.63 -3.65 -6.93
CA LEU A 190 14.57 -2.77 -6.39
C LEU A 190 14.42 -2.85 -4.85
N LYS A 191 15.11 -3.79 -4.19
CA LYS A 191 15.12 -3.96 -2.72
C LYS A 191 13.72 -4.10 -2.11
N THR A 192 12.84 -4.85 -2.78
CA THR A 192 11.48 -5.10 -2.33
C THR A 192 11.44 -5.84 -0.97
N GLU A 193 10.41 -5.57 -0.18
CA GLU A 193 10.14 -6.24 1.11
C GLU A 193 9.11 -7.37 0.96
N ARG A 194 8.29 -7.31 -0.09
CA ARG A 194 7.28 -8.31 -0.47
C ARG A 194 7.26 -8.51 -1.99
N LEU A 195 6.72 -9.64 -2.43
CA LEU A 195 6.52 -9.95 -3.84
C LEU A 195 5.03 -10.06 -4.14
N GLY A 196 4.54 -9.22 -5.05
CA GLY A 196 3.30 -9.47 -5.76
C GLY A 196 3.42 -10.79 -6.51
N HIS A 197 2.55 -11.75 -6.18
CA HIS A 197 2.49 -13.10 -6.75
C HIS A 197 3.71 -13.99 -6.42
N GLY A 198 4.85 -13.79 -7.09
CA GLY A 198 6.08 -14.56 -6.86
C GLY A 198 6.03 -16.05 -7.19
N TYR A 199 5.06 -16.53 -7.98
CA TYR A 199 4.88 -17.97 -8.24
C TYR A 199 6.10 -18.61 -8.91
N HIS A 200 6.64 -17.95 -9.95
CA HIS A 200 7.80 -18.40 -10.72
C HIS A 200 9.13 -18.33 -9.94
N THR A 201 9.12 -17.85 -8.68
CA THR A 201 10.27 -18.03 -7.77
C THR A 201 10.67 -19.51 -7.65
N LEU A 202 9.69 -20.42 -7.71
CA LEU A 202 9.90 -21.86 -7.56
C LEU A 202 10.63 -22.53 -8.75
N GLU A 203 10.84 -21.82 -9.87
CA GLU A 203 11.70 -22.28 -10.96
C GLU A 203 13.19 -22.35 -10.56
N ASP A 204 13.57 -21.58 -9.53
CA ASP A 204 14.94 -21.47 -9.05
C ASP A 204 14.96 -21.80 -7.54
N GLN A 205 15.33 -23.04 -7.21
CA GLN A 205 15.30 -23.54 -5.84
C GLN A 205 16.32 -22.81 -4.93
N ASP A 206 17.45 -22.34 -5.45
CA ASP A 206 18.44 -21.56 -4.69
C ASP A 206 17.91 -20.16 -4.35
N LEU A 207 17.23 -19.51 -5.31
CA LEU A 207 16.50 -18.26 -5.08
C LEU A 207 15.40 -18.48 -4.04
N TYR A 208 14.57 -19.50 -4.23
CA TYR A 208 13.45 -19.77 -3.32
C TYR A 208 13.92 -20.02 -1.89
N ASP A 209 14.94 -20.86 -1.67
CA ASP A 209 15.48 -21.09 -0.33
C ASP A 209 16.13 -19.82 0.25
N ARG A 210 16.81 -19.00 -0.55
CA ARG A 210 17.31 -17.69 -0.11
C ARG A 210 16.19 -16.77 0.37
N LEU A 211 15.09 -16.67 -0.38
CA LEU A 211 13.95 -15.82 -0.02
C LEU A 211 13.18 -16.36 1.19
N ARG A 212 13.03 -17.68 1.30
CA ARG A 212 12.43 -18.36 2.46
C ARG A 212 13.26 -18.15 3.72
N GLN A 213 14.60 -18.23 3.64
CA GLN A 213 15.52 -17.90 4.74
C GLN A 213 15.46 -16.42 5.14
N ALA A 214 15.24 -15.52 4.17
CA ALA A 214 15.04 -14.09 4.41
C ALA A 214 13.62 -13.74 4.91
N ASN A 215 12.71 -14.72 5.06
CA ASN A 215 11.30 -14.55 5.41
C ASN A 215 10.53 -13.60 4.46
N MET A 216 10.89 -13.58 3.18
CA MET A 216 10.20 -12.83 2.12
C MET A 216 8.70 -13.15 2.11
N HIS A 217 7.85 -12.13 2.02
CA HIS A 217 6.40 -12.31 1.95
C HIS A 217 5.92 -12.43 0.51
N PHE A 218 5.15 -13.48 0.22
CA PHE A 218 4.51 -13.70 -1.08
C PHE A 218 3.04 -13.28 -1.01
N GLU A 219 2.64 -12.32 -1.84
CA GLU A 219 1.28 -11.82 -1.97
C GLU A 219 0.53 -12.68 -3.00
N VAL A 220 -0.09 -13.80 -2.56
CA VAL A 220 -0.64 -14.80 -3.48
C VAL A 220 -2.10 -14.51 -3.83
N CYS A 221 -2.44 -14.63 -5.11
CA CYS A 221 -3.77 -14.39 -5.66
C CYS A 221 -4.25 -15.62 -6.47
N PRO A 222 -4.76 -16.68 -5.82
CA PRO A 222 -5.00 -17.97 -6.46
C PRO A 222 -5.92 -17.93 -7.69
N TRP A 223 -7.07 -17.28 -7.59
CA TRP A 223 -8.07 -17.22 -8.65
C TRP A 223 -7.65 -16.28 -9.79
N SER A 224 -6.98 -15.18 -9.46
CA SER A 224 -6.29 -14.32 -10.45
C SER A 224 -5.31 -15.15 -11.29
N SER A 225 -4.41 -15.91 -10.64
CA SER A 225 -3.37 -16.67 -11.33
C SER A 225 -3.90 -17.69 -12.35
N TYR A 226 -5.10 -18.23 -12.10
CA TYR A 226 -5.80 -19.11 -13.02
C TYR A 226 -6.37 -18.37 -14.24
N LEU A 227 -6.85 -17.13 -14.06
CA LEU A 227 -7.48 -16.32 -15.10
C LEU A 227 -6.49 -15.50 -15.93
N THR A 228 -5.42 -14.96 -15.34
CA THR A 228 -4.27 -14.40 -16.09
C THR A 228 -3.48 -15.52 -16.79
N GLY A 229 -3.57 -16.74 -16.26
CA GLY A 229 -2.82 -17.91 -16.73
C GLY A 229 -1.39 -17.93 -16.22
N ALA A 230 -1.03 -17.11 -15.23
CA ALA A 230 0.21 -17.21 -14.46
C ALA A 230 0.42 -18.62 -13.87
N TRP A 231 -0.64 -19.28 -13.45
CA TRP A 231 -0.66 -20.70 -13.10
C TRP A 231 -1.41 -21.51 -14.16
N LYS A 232 -0.92 -22.72 -14.45
CA LYS A 232 -1.58 -23.68 -15.36
C LYS A 232 -2.22 -24.81 -14.53
N PRO A 233 -3.53 -25.09 -14.70
CA PRO A 233 -4.30 -25.95 -13.79
C PRO A 233 -3.95 -27.44 -13.84
N ASP A 234 -3.08 -27.84 -14.77
CA ASP A 234 -2.45 -29.17 -14.88
C ASP A 234 -1.16 -29.31 -14.05
N THR A 235 -0.70 -28.23 -13.40
CA THR A 235 0.44 -28.23 -12.47
C THR A 235 -0.01 -27.93 -11.03
N GLU A 236 0.74 -28.37 -10.02
CA GLU A 236 0.45 -27.98 -8.63
C GLU A 236 0.72 -26.49 -8.42
N HIS A 237 -0.25 -25.73 -7.90
CA HIS A 237 -0.09 -24.30 -7.67
C HIS A 237 0.99 -24.03 -6.62
N ALA A 238 1.91 -23.11 -6.93
CA ALA A 238 2.99 -22.63 -6.05
C ALA A 238 2.62 -22.45 -4.56
N VAL A 239 1.38 -22.02 -4.25
CA VAL A 239 0.92 -21.82 -2.88
C VAL A 239 0.87 -23.11 -2.04
N VAL A 240 0.71 -24.29 -2.68
CA VAL A 240 0.81 -25.59 -2.00
C VAL A 240 2.22 -25.81 -1.47
N ARG A 241 3.25 -25.50 -2.28
CA ARG A 241 4.65 -25.53 -1.85
C ARG A 241 4.92 -24.51 -0.72
N LEU A 242 4.45 -23.27 -0.87
CA LEU A 242 4.58 -22.24 0.18
C LEU A 242 3.93 -22.67 1.51
N ARG A 243 2.77 -23.31 1.45
CA ARG A 243 2.08 -23.91 2.60
C ARG A 243 2.89 -25.04 3.23
N ASN A 244 3.35 -26.01 2.43
CA ASN A 244 4.08 -27.19 2.89
C ASN A 244 5.40 -26.81 3.57
N ASP A 245 6.13 -25.84 3.00
CA ASP A 245 7.40 -25.33 3.54
C ASP A 245 7.18 -24.26 4.65
N GLN A 246 5.92 -24.00 5.03
CA GLN A 246 5.47 -23.03 6.04
C GLN A 246 6.00 -21.60 5.81
N ALA A 247 6.15 -21.20 4.54
CA ALA A 247 6.61 -19.89 4.12
C ALA A 247 5.68 -18.74 4.57
N ASN A 248 6.20 -17.51 4.45
CA ASN A 248 5.49 -16.27 4.73
C ASN A 248 4.69 -15.83 3.48
N TYR A 249 3.36 -15.89 3.52
CA TYR A 249 2.50 -15.49 2.41
C TYR A 249 1.10 -15.07 2.89
N SER A 250 0.33 -14.44 2.01
CA SER A 250 -1.08 -14.02 2.16
C SER A 250 -1.95 -14.58 1.03
N LEU A 251 -3.27 -14.57 1.19
CA LEU A 251 -4.25 -14.87 0.13
C LEU A 251 -5.06 -13.60 -0.16
N ASN A 252 -5.24 -13.23 -1.44
CA ASN A 252 -5.76 -11.94 -1.86
C ASN A 252 -6.61 -12.04 -3.15
N THR A 253 -7.49 -11.08 -3.40
CA THR A 253 -8.43 -11.08 -4.54
C THR A 253 -7.94 -10.43 -5.84
N ASP A 254 -6.90 -9.58 -5.77
CA ASP A 254 -6.30 -8.92 -6.93
C ASP A 254 -7.25 -7.95 -7.66
N ASP A 255 -7.87 -8.33 -8.79
CA ASP A 255 -8.91 -7.56 -9.50
C ASP A 255 -10.31 -8.21 -9.34
N PRO A 256 -10.99 -8.12 -8.17
CA PRO A 256 -12.25 -8.83 -7.93
C PRO A 256 -13.39 -8.47 -8.89
N LEU A 257 -13.40 -7.26 -9.49
CA LEU A 257 -14.33 -6.89 -10.56
C LEU A 257 -14.11 -7.74 -11.82
N ILE A 258 -12.86 -7.83 -12.27
CA ILE A 258 -12.48 -8.48 -13.53
C ILE A 258 -12.61 -9.99 -13.40
N PHE A 259 -12.09 -10.53 -12.29
CA PHE A 259 -12.12 -11.96 -11.97
C PHE A 259 -13.46 -12.45 -11.41
N LYS A 260 -14.40 -11.53 -11.13
CA LYS A 260 -15.75 -11.78 -10.60
C LYS A 260 -15.72 -12.59 -9.30
N SER A 261 -14.76 -12.25 -8.44
CA SER A 261 -14.44 -12.94 -7.21
C SER A 261 -14.74 -12.09 -5.97
N THR A 262 -14.67 -12.75 -4.83
CA THR A 262 -14.52 -12.14 -3.50
C THR A 262 -13.42 -12.92 -2.78
N LEU A 263 -12.96 -12.49 -1.62
CA LEU A 263 -11.90 -13.20 -0.90
C LEU A 263 -12.33 -14.63 -0.48
N ASP A 264 -13.63 -14.94 -0.44
CA ASP A 264 -14.08 -16.33 -0.27
C ASP A 264 -13.82 -17.20 -1.52
N THR A 265 -13.72 -16.64 -2.73
CA THR A 265 -13.37 -17.40 -3.95
C THR A 265 -12.02 -18.08 -3.79
N ASP A 266 -10.99 -17.33 -3.41
CA ASP A 266 -9.62 -17.81 -3.21
C ASP A 266 -9.50 -18.74 -2.00
N TYR A 267 -10.22 -18.46 -0.91
CA TYR A 267 -10.26 -19.33 0.27
C TYR A 267 -11.03 -20.64 -0.01
N GLN A 268 -12.10 -20.64 -0.80
CA GLN A 268 -12.82 -21.87 -1.21
C GLN A 268 -11.98 -22.70 -2.17
N MET A 269 -11.30 -22.07 -3.14
CA MET A 269 -10.37 -22.75 -4.07
C MET A 269 -9.24 -23.44 -3.32
N THR A 270 -8.54 -22.71 -2.45
CA THR A 270 -7.43 -23.26 -1.64
C THR A 270 -7.91 -24.32 -0.63
N LYS A 271 -9.11 -24.17 -0.03
CA LYS A 271 -9.71 -25.17 0.86
C LYS A 271 -10.11 -26.46 0.14
N ARG A 272 -10.78 -26.33 -1.02
CA ARG A 272 -11.37 -27.44 -1.78
C ARG A 272 -10.30 -28.25 -2.53
N ASP A 273 -9.42 -27.56 -3.25
CA ASP A 273 -8.53 -28.20 -4.23
C ASP A 273 -7.09 -28.35 -3.71
N MET A 274 -6.68 -27.51 -2.76
CA MET A 274 -5.30 -27.46 -2.23
C MET A 274 -5.20 -27.89 -0.75
N GLY A 275 -6.32 -28.34 -0.16
CA GLY A 275 -6.38 -28.90 1.19
C GLY A 275 -6.02 -27.92 2.31
N PHE A 276 -6.34 -26.64 2.17
CA PHE A 276 -6.14 -25.65 3.24
C PHE A 276 -7.06 -25.89 4.44
N THR A 277 -6.54 -25.62 5.63
CA THR A 277 -7.22 -25.85 6.92
C THR A 277 -7.50 -24.52 7.65
N GLU A 278 -8.39 -24.53 8.65
CA GLU A 278 -8.63 -23.34 9.48
C GLU A 278 -7.33 -22.83 10.15
N GLU A 279 -6.44 -23.73 10.56
CA GLU A 279 -5.16 -23.35 11.19
C GLU A 279 -4.19 -22.70 10.21
N GLU A 280 -4.13 -23.15 8.95
CA GLU A 280 -3.32 -22.47 7.93
C GLU A 280 -3.93 -21.11 7.55
N PHE A 281 -5.27 -21.00 7.48
CA PHE A 281 -5.93 -19.71 7.29
C PHE A 281 -5.64 -18.74 8.44
N LYS A 282 -5.62 -19.19 9.70
CA LYS A 282 -5.15 -18.36 10.84
C LYS A 282 -3.69 -17.95 10.65
N ARG A 283 -2.81 -18.89 10.31
CA ARG A 283 -1.37 -18.68 10.14
C ARG A 283 -1.06 -17.65 9.06
N LEU A 284 -1.64 -17.77 7.88
CA LEU A 284 -1.38 -16.85 6.76
C LEU A 284 -1.91 -15.43 7.01
N ASN A 285 -3.03 -15.28 7.74
CA ASN A 285 -3.51 -13.95 8.14
C ASN A 285 -2.62 -13.31 9.21
N ILE A 286 -2.07 -14.08 10.15
CA ILE A 286 -1.07 -13.61 11.11
C ILE A 286 0.24 -13.22 10.38
N ASN A 287 0.67 -14.01 9.38
CA ASN A 287 1.82 -13.69 8.54
C ASN A 287 1.62 -12.40 7.74
N ALA A 288 0.42 -12.21 7.17
CA ALA A 288 0.02 -10.99 6.48
C ALA A 288 0.02 -9.77 7.42
N ALA A 289 -0.52 -9.90 8.64
CA ALA A 289 -0.47 -8.84 9.65
C ALA A 289 0.99 -8.48 10.02
N ASN A 290 1.86 -9.46 10.28
CA ASN A 290 3.29 -9.20 10.54
C ASN A 290 4.00 -8.52 9.36
N SER A 291 3.63 -8.91 8.13
CA SER A 291 4.20 -8.39 6.88
C SER A 291 3.49 -7.14 6.35
N SER A 292 2.52 -6.59 7.10
CA SER A 292 1.89 -5.31 6.75
C SER A 292 2.89 -4.17 6.82
N PHE A 293 2.65 -3.14 6.00
CA PHE A 293 3.38 -1.87 6.02
C PHE A 293 2.81 -0.88 7.04
N LEU A 294 2.08 -1.39 8.05
CA LEU A 294 1.65 -0.63 9.21
C LEU A 294 2.82 -0.23 10.10
N PRO A 295 2.75 0.95 10.74
CA PRO A 295 3.52 1.27 11.94
C PRO A 295 3.44 0.15 12.98
N GLU A 296 4.54 -0.10 13.69
CA GLU A 296 4.68 -1.26 14.58
C GLU A 296 3.70 -1.28 15.76
N ASP A 297 3.14 -0.14 16.16
CA ASP A 297 2.01 -0.04 17.09
C ASP A 297 0.69 -0.47 16.45
N GLU A 298 0.29 0.12 15.32
CA GLU A 298 -0.91 -0.31 14.58
C GLU A 298 -0.86 -1.82 14.20
N LYS A 299 0.34 -2.32 13.89
CA LYS A 299 0.59 -3.74 13.61
C LYS A 299 0.35 -4.64 14.84
N ARG A 300 0.73 -4.18 16.04
CA ARG A 300 0.43 -4.90 17.29
C ARG A 300 -1.06 -4.90 17.62
N GLU A 301 -1.77 -3.81 17.34
CA GLU A 301 -3.24 -3.75 17.49
C GLU A 301 -3.94 -4.75 16.57
N LEU A 302 -3.52 -4.81 15.29
CA LEU A 302 -4.02 -5.79 14.32
C LEU A 302 -3.74 -7.23 14.78
N LEU A 303 -2.54 -7.52 15.28
CA LEU A 303 -2.19 -8.85 15.78
C LEU A 303 -3.01 -9.26 17.01
N ASP A 304 -3.24 -8.36 17.98
CA ASP A 304 -4.11 -8.65 19.14
C ASP A 304 -5.55 -8.95 18.71
N LEU A 305 -6.09 -8.16 17.78
CA LEU A 305 -7.41 -8.37 17.18
C LEU A 305 -7.51 -9.77 16.56
N LEU A 306 -6.53 -10.17 15.73
CA LEU A 306 -6.51 -11.49 15.11
C LEU A 306 -6.37 -12.62 16.14
N TYR A 307 -5.42 -12.54 17.07
CA TYR A 307 -5.25 -13.57 18.11
C TYR A 307 -6.53 -13.77 18.93
N LYS A 308 -7.15 -12.66 19.37
CA LYS A 308 -8.42 -12.66 20.10
C LYS A 308 -9.56 -13.27 19.28
N ALA A 309 -9.69 -12.93 18.00
CA ALA A 309 -10.72 -13.48 17.11
C ALA A 309 -10.51 -14.96 16.77
N TYR A 310 -9.26 -15.44 16.81
CA TYR A 310 -8.90 -16.83 16.53
C TYR A 310 -8.85 -17.72 17.79
N GLY A 311 -9.12 -17.16 18.98
CA GLY A 311 -9.06 -17.89 20.25
C GLY A 311 -7.64 -18.22 20.72
N MET A 312 -6.64 -17.54 20.16
CA MET A 312 -5.22 -17.72 20.46
C MET A 312 -4.80 -16.79 21.59
N THR A 313 -3.98 -17.27 22.52
CA THR A 313 -3.33 -16.39 23.50
C THR A 313 -2.26 -15.55 22.80
N PRO A 314 -2.26 -14.21 22.95
CA PRO A 314 -1.15 -13.38 22.47
C PRO A 314 0.17 -13.87 23.07
N SER A 315 1.11 -14.25 22.20
CA SER A 315 2.32 -14.94 22.64
C SER A 315 3.20 -14.04 23.52
N ALA A 316 3.64 -14.57 24.66
CA ALA A 316 4.61 -13.91 25.54
C ALA A 316 5.98 -13.65 24.87
N SER A 317 6.18 -14.10 23.62
CA SER A 317 7.35 -13.74 22.79
C SER A 317 7.49 -12.23 22.54
N ALA A 318 6.42 -11.43 22.69
CA ALA A 318 6.52 -9.96 22.68
C ALA A 318 7.56 -9.43 23.70
N GLY A 319 7.67 -10.08 24.87
CA GLY A 319 8.71 -9.75 25.86
C GLY A 319 10.12 -10.26 25.50
N ARG A 320 10.25 -11.25 24.61
CA ARG A 320 11.55 -11.84 24.26
C ARG A 320 12.33 -11.01 23.25
N PHE A 321 11.68 -10.38 22.27
CA PHE A 321 12.37 -9.51 21.31
C PHE A 321 13.09 -8.35 21.99
N LEU A 322 12.47 -7.72 22.99
CA LEU A 322 13.08 -6.64 23.78
C LEU A 322 14.24 -7.14 24.68
N SER A 323 14.25 -8.41 25.07
CA SER A 323 15.32 -9.00 25.88
C SER A 323 16.61 -9.31 25.09
N GLY A 324 16.51 -9.57 23.78
CA GLY A 324 17.68 -9.85 22.94
C GLY A 324 18.57 -8.61 22.71
N LEU A 325 17.93 -7.46 22.46
CA LEU A 325 18.62 -6.21 22.19
C LEU A 325 19.44 -5.68 23.37
N SER A 326 18.98 -5.91 24.60
CA SER A 326 19.65 -5.45 25.82
C SER A 326 20.88 -6.30 26.21
N VAL A 327 20.93 -7.57 25.81
CA VAL A 327 22.10 -8.44 26.04
C VAL A 327 23.19 -8.22 24.98
N GLY A 328 22.81 -7.99 23.71
CA GLY A 328 23.78 -7.78 22.63
C GLY A 328 24.64 -6.52 22.76
N LEU A 329 24.12 -5.46 23.38
CA LEU A 329 24.78 -4.16 23.45
C LEU A 329 25.91 -4.08 24.51
N LEU A 330 25.85 -4.91 25.56
CA LEU A 330 26.89 -4.98 26.59
C LEU A 330 28.11 -5.83 26.18
N ALA A 331 27.98 -6.67 25.15
CA ALA A 331 29.02 -7.61 24.73
C ALA A 331 30.09 -7.03 23.79
N ARG A 332 30.05 -5.72 23.46
CA ARG A 332 30.94 -5.10 22.44
C ARG A 332 31.80 -3.92 22.91
N CYS A 333 31.89 -3.64 24.22
CA CYS A 333 32.74 -2.57 24.76
C CYS A 333 34.02 -3.05 25.48
N SER A 334 34.35 -4.35 25.43
CA SER A 334 35.44 -4.95 26.23
C SER A 334 36.59 -5.53 25.38
N SER A 335 36.93 -4.90 24.25
CA SER A 335 37.96 -5.41 23.32
C SER A 335 38.87 -4.31 22.75
N PHE A 336 39.39 -3.42 23.60
CA PHE A 336 40.37 -2.40 23.19
C PHE A 336 41.35 -2.00 24.33
N LEU A 337 42.14 -2.96 24.84
CA LEU A 337 43.31 -2.67 25.69
C LEU A 337 44.23 -3.90 25.85
N GLY A 338 45.54 -3.69 25.68
CA GLY A 338 46.63 -4.42 26.36
C GLY A 338 46.85 -5.92 26.07
N GLN A 339 47.90 -6.25 25.32
CA GLN A 339 48.57 -7.56 25.45
C GLN A 339 49.35 -7.63 26.78
N ARG A 340 49.31 -8.78 27.49
CA ARG A 340 50.53 -9.50 27.97
C ARG A 340 50.23 -10.85 28.65
N GLN A 341 51.11 -11.79 28.31
CA GLN A 341 51.54 -13.06 28.93
C GLN A 341 50.85 -13.64 30.19
N GLU A 342 50.59 -14.95 30.07
CA GLU A 342 50.93 -16.06 31.02
C GLU A 342 50.30 -16.12 32.43
N GLY A 343 49.82 -17.32 32.78
CA GLY A 343 49.40 -17.68 34.14
C GLY A 343 48.52 -18.94 34.18
N VAL A 344 49.08 -20.08 34.60
CA VAL A 344 48.36 -21.36 34.74
C VAL A 344 48.26 -21.75 36.22
N MET A 345 47.06 -21.81 36.80
CA MET A 345 46.55 -23.00 37.54
C MET A 345 45.19 -22.82 38.24
N THR A 346 44.39 -23.89 38.13
CA THR A 346 43.38 -24.51 39.04
C THR A 346 42.53 -23.72 40.07
N PRO A 347 41.29 -24.18 40.33
CA PRO A 347 40.33 -23.50 41.21
C PRO A 347 40.38 -23.96 42.69
N TRP A 348 39.85 -23.11 43.58
CA TRP A 348 39.47 -23.49 44.94
C TRP A 348 38.02 -23.07 45.25
N PHE A 349 37.30 -23.94 45.98
CA PHE A 349 35.99 -23.66 46.54
C PHE A 349 36.08 -22.68 47.72
N LEU A 350 35.02 -21.89 47.97
CA LEU A 350 34.22 -21.97 49.22
C LEU A 350 33.15 -20.87 49.35
N GLY A 351 31.98 -21.25 49.87
CA GLY A 351 31.33 -20.56 51.00
C GLY A 351 30.46 -19.31 50.73
N PRO A 352 29.18 -19.29 51.18
CA PRO A 352 28.33 -18.10 51.10
C PRO A 352 28.38 -17.23 52.38
N GLY A 353 28.18 -15.92 52.23
CA GLY A 353 28.01 -14.96 53.33
C GLY A 353 27.13 -13.77 52.94
N ARG A 354 26.31 -13.28 53.89
CA ARG A 354 25.47 -12.07 53.72
C ARG A 354 26.23 -10.83 54.22
N VAL A 355 25.88 -9.62 53.74
CA VAL A 355 25.41 -8.46 54.57
C VAL A 355 25.36 -7.13 53.77
N GLN A 356 24.18 -6.50 53.82
CA GLN A 356 23.81 -5.06 53.80
C GLN A 356 24.29 -4.04 52.74
N HIS A 357 23.32 -3.16 52.45
CA HIS A 357 23.32 -1.82 51.83
C HIS A 357 24.61 -0.96 51.92
N LEU A 358 24.85 -0.11 50.89
CA LEU A 358 24.49 1.34 50.93
C LEU A 358 24.81 2.13 49.64
N ILE A 359 24.07 3.24 49.47
CA ILE A 359 24.41 4.50 48.76
C ILE A 359 24.47 4.56 47.22
N ARG A 360 23.79 5.61 46.74
CA ARG A 360 23.61 6.16 45.39
C ARG A 360 24.91 6.59 44.70
N LEU A 361 24.90 6.59 43.37
CA LEU A 361 25.01 7.77 42.45
C LEU A 361 25.05 7.21 41.00
N ALA A 362 24.00 7.30 40.19
CA ALA A 362 23.46 8.48 39.49
C ALA A 362 24.34 8.99 38.34
N CYS A 363 23.99 8.57 37.10
CA CYS A 363 24.31 9.30 35.86
C CYS A 363 23.33 8.86 34.75
N PHE A 364 22.37 9.72 34.40
CA PHE A 364 21.46 9.56 33.26
C PHE A 364 21.47 10.84 32.43
N PRO A 365 21.80 10.81 31.13
CA PRO A 365 21.85 12.01 30.30
C PRO A 365 20.45 12.46 29.88
N TYR A 366 20.04 13.61 30.43
CA TYR A 366 19.24 14.66 29.80
C TYR A 366 18.77 14.43 28.34
N ASN A 367 17.45 14.31 28.12
CA ASN A 367 16.67 15.12 27.15
C ASN A 367 15.20 14.68 27.04
N PHE A 368 14.39 14.94 28.08
CA PHE A 368 12.93 14.79 27.97
C PHE A 368 12.16 15.74 28.90
N LEU A 369 12.28 17.07 28.69
CA LEU A 369 11.41 18.07 29.34
C LEU A 369 11.51 19.48 28.70
N ARG A 370 10.90 19.66 27.51
CA ARG A 370 10.47 20.97 26.97
C ARG A 370 9.11 20.80 26.28
N GLY A 371 8.02 21.13 26.97
CA GLY A 371 6.67 20.98 26.42
C GLY A 371 5.51 21.41 27.33
N CYS A 372 5.64 21.27 28.65
CA CYS A 372 4.52 21.51 29.60
C CYS A 372 4.83 22.59 30.65
N LEU A 373 4.99 23.85 30.24
CA LEU A 373 5.01 25.00 31.17
C LEU A 373 4.71 26.35 30.52
N LYS A 374 3.60 26.46 29.76
CA LYS A 374 3.07 27.75 29.26
C LYS A 374 1.58 27.79 28.88
N ARG A 375 0.71 27.15 29.67
CA ARG A 375 -0.74 27.42 29.74
C ARG A 375 -1.19 27.31 31.20
N GLY A 376 -1.67 28.40 31.79
CA GLY A 376 -1.96 28.48 33.22
C GLY A 376 -2.02 29.92 33.76
N LEU A 377 -2.63 30.84 33.00
CA LEU A 377 -2.87 32.24 33.39
C LEU A 377 -3.90 32.86 32.41
N SER A 378 -5.18 32.48 32.51
CA SER A 378 -6.27 33.08 31.71
C SER A 378 -7.69 32.69 32.19
N GLU A 379 -8.01 32.74 33.49
CA GLU A 379 -9.40 32.53 33.94
C GLU A 379 -9.68 33.19 35.30
N ALA A 380 -10.05 34.48 35.30
CA ALA A 380 -10.47 35.21 36.51
C ALA A 380 -11.16 36.57 36.24
N GLN A 381 -12.17 36.66 35.36
CA GLN A 381 -13.11 37.79 35.39
C GLN A 381 -14.47 37.49 34.73
N SER A 382 -15.54 38.10 35.27
CA SER A 382 -16.92 38.09 34.76
C SER A 382 -17.71 36.76 34.80
N GLN A 383 -18.25 36.42 35.97
CA GLN A 383 -19.61 35.86 36.09
C GLN A 383 -20.44 36.71 37.06
N ARG A 384 -21.62 37.17 36.62
CA ARG A 384 -22.78 37.64 37.43
C ARG A 384 -23.98 37.82 36.48
N SER A 385 -25.21 37.62 37.00
CA SER A 385 -26.49 37.51 36.24
C SER A 385 -26.52 36.33 35.23
N GLY A 386 -27.56 35.49 35.11
CA GLY A 386 -28.90 35.51 35.72
C GLY A 386 -29.89 36.36 34.90
N GLU A 387 -31.08 35.91 34.50
CA GLU A 387 -31.79 34.64 34.74
C GLU A 387 -32.77 34.32 33.57
N THR A 388 -33.26 33.08 33.47
CA THR A 388 -34.55 32.63 32.85
C THR A 388 -34.91 32.96 31.38
N GLY A 389 -35.64 32.05 30.71
CA GLY A 389 -36.70 32.45 29.76
C GLY A 389 -36.83 31.70 28.41
N THR A 390 -37.55 30.58 28.41
CA THR A 390 -38.51 30.10 27.36
C THR A 390 -38.22 30.24 25.84
N SER A 391 -38.39 29.11 25.13
CA SER A 391 -38.64 28.97 23.67
C SER A 391 -40.17 28.82 23.41
N PRO A 392 -40.76 28.80 22.17
CA PRO A 392 -40.22 29.00 20.81
C PRO A 392 -40.98 30.09 19.99
N TRP A 393 -40.72 30.24 18.68
CA TRP A 393 -41.71 30.30 17.56
C TRP A 393 -41.03 30.58 16.19
N LEU A 394 -41.68 30.19 15.09
CA LEU A 394 -41.24 30.36 13.68
C LEU A 394 -42.14 31.40 12.92
N PRO A 395 -42.10 31.57 11.58
CA PRO A 395 -41.15 32.46 10.89
C PRO A 395 -41.82 33.46 9.91
N LYS A 396 -41.06 34.44 9.39
CA LYS A 396 -41.33 35.24 8.15
C LYS A 396 -40.15 36.20 7.87
N ALA A 397 -39.98 36.82 6.70
CA ALA A 397 -40.12 36.40 5.29
C ALA A 397 -39.80 37.63 4.39
N LYS A 398 -39.02 37.41 3.30
CA LYS A 398 -38.85 38.29 2.12
C LYS A 398 -38.44 39.77 2.34
N GLY A 399 -37.30 40.13 1.75
CA GLY A 399 -36.98 41.49 1.31
C GLY A 399 -35.99 41.45 0.14
N ARG A 400 -36.42 41.86 -1.06
CA ARG A 400 -35.52 42.23 -2.17
C ARG A 400 -35.35 43.75 -2.11
N GLU A 401 -34.19 44.28 -2.47
CA GLU A 401 -34.05 45.04 -3.73
C GLU A 401 -32.58 45.36 -4.06
N SER A 402 -32.37 45.98 -5.22
CA SER A 402 -31.10 46.12 -5.92
C SER A 402 -30.76 47.59 -6.22
N GLY A 403 -29.48 47.98 -6.16
CA GLY A 403 -29.03 49.28 -6.64
C GLY A 403 -27.51 49.47 -6.52
N PRO A 404 -26.77 49.80 -7.59
CA PRO A 404 -25.31 49.92 -7.55
C PRO A 404 -24.81 51.36 -7.37
N GLY A 405 -23.57 51.51 -6.89
CA GLY A 405 -22.82 52.76 -6.90
C GLY A 405 -21.45 52.58 -7.58
N LEU A 406 -21.19 53.36 -8.63
CA LEU A 406 -19.85 53.52 -9.21
C LEU A 406 -19.11 54.65 -8.46
N PHE A 407 -17.78 54.59 -8.38
CA PHE A 407 -16.89 55.41 -9.23
C PHE A 407 -15.40 55.15 -8.92
N CYS A 408 -14.60 55.06 -9.99
CA CYS A 408 -13.21 55.51 -10.20
C CYS A 408 -12.13 55.49 -9.09
N SER A 409 -10.82 55.41 -9.40
CA SER A 409 -10.03 54.97 -10.57
C SER A 409 -8.55 55.33 -10.30
N PHE A 410 -7.57 54.60 -10.84
CA PHE A 410 -6.40 55.20 -11.52
C PHE A 410 -5.51 54.11 -12.17
N LEU A 411 -5.03 54.38 -13.38
CA LEU A 411 -3.94 53.69 -14.08
C LEU A 411 -2.79 54.70 -14.31
N PRO A 412 -1.55 54.25 -14.53
CA PRO A 412 -1.09 54.06 -15.92
C PRO A 412 -0.43 52.67 -16.11
N LEU A 413 -0.64 51.94 -17.21
CA LEU A 413 -0.24 52.22 -18.61
C LEU A 413 1.25 52.48 -18.80
N TRP A 414 1.93 51.56 -19.49
CA TRP A 414 2.94 51.80 -20.53
C TRP A 414 2.76 50.71 -21.60
N SER A 415 3.05 51.01 -22.86
CA SER A 415 2.88 50.09 -24.00
C SER A 415 3.82 50.48 -25.13
N TRP A 416 4.06 49.58 -26.11
CA TRP A 416 4.49 49.92 -27.48
C TRP A 416 4.19 48.74 -28.45
N HIS A 417 4.36 48.93 -29.76
CA HIS A 417 3.88 48.03 -30.82
C HIS A 417 4.99 47.25 -31.58
N GLY A 418 4.61 46.19 -32.33
CA GLY A 418 5.58 45.24 -32.91
C GLY A 418 5.27 44.48 -34.23
N ILE A 419 4.19 44.78 -34.98
CA ILE A 419 4.02 44.47 -36.44
C ILE A 419 3.87 42.97 -36.87
N SER A 420 3.19 42.76 -38.02
CA SER A 420 2.72 41.46 -38.59
C SER A 420 3.47 41.08 -39.91
N LEU A 421 3.13 40.11 -40.79
CA LEU A 421 1.86 39.40 -41.09
C LEU A 421 2.11 37.91 -41.59
N PRO A 422 1.75 37.35 -42.80
CA PRO A 422 1.67 35.88 -42.99
C PRO A 422 2.58 35.28 -44.12
N SER A 423 2.53 33.95 -44.33
CA SER A 423 2.15 33.34 -45.65
C SER A 423 2.06 31.79 -45.64
N VAL A 424 1.43 31.23 -46.69
CA VAL A 424 1.18 29.82 -47.12
C VAL A 424 1.98 28.65 -46.50
N GLY A 425 1.45 27.42 -46.36
CA GLY A 425 0.13 26.88 -46.73
C GLY A 425 0.09 26.05 -48.03
N TRP A 426 0.21 24.71 -47.93
CA TRP A 426 -0.06 23.73 -49.00
C TRP A 426 -0.65 22.42 -48.41
N SER A 427 -1.46 21.72 -49.21
CA SER A 427 -2.07 20.42 -48.90
C SER A 427 -2.01 19.50 -50.11
N SER A 428 -1.94 18.17 -49.94
CA SER A 428 -2.62 17.17 -50.79
C SER A 428 -2.29 15.68 -50.50
N PHE A 429 -3.35 14.87 -50.44
CA PHE A 429 -3.55 13.53 -51.01
C PHE A 429 -2.62 12.32 -50.70
N LEU A 430 -3.22 11.32 -50.03
CA LEU A 430 -3.48 9.95 -50.51
C LEU A 430 -2.42 9.19 -51.33
N VAL A 431 -2.06 7.99 -50.84
CA VAL A 431 -2.30 6.68 -51.51
C VAL A 431 -2.59 5.63 -50.42
N SER A 432 -3.48 4.67 -50.69
CA SER A 432 -3.67 3.45 -49.89
C SER A 432 -3.30 2.22 -50.72
N TYR A 433 -2.76 1.17 -50.11
CA TYR A 433 -2.53 -0.13 -50.75
C TYR A 433 -2.57 -1.28 -49.73
N ASP A 434 -3.67 -2.03 -49.74
CA ASP A 434 -3.74 -3.38 -49.18
C ASP A 434 -3.17 -4.41 -50.17
N PHE A 435 -2.54 -5.47 -49.66
CA PHE A 435 -2.52 -6.75 -50.38
C PHE A 435 -2.44 -7.95 -49.42
N TYR A 436 -3.39 -8.87 -49.58
CA TYR A 436 -3.51 -10.11 -48.78
C TYR A 436 -2.62 -11.24 -49.34
N ASN A 437 -1.94 -12.01 -48.47
CA ASN A 437 -2.31 -13.42 -48.21
C ASN A 437 -1.33 -14.20 -47.29
N ASN A 438 -1.90 -14.74 -46.20
CA ASN A 438 -1.72 -16.10 -45.64
C ASN A 438 -0.36 -16.85 -45.72
N ILE A 439 0.13 -17.35 -44.57
CA ILE A 439 -0.01 -18.78 -44.17
C ILE A 439 0.42 -19.02 -42.70
N LEU A 440 -0.44 -19.73 -41.95
CA LEU A 440 -0.22 -20.49 -40.69
C LEU A 440 0.69 -19.93 -39.56
N GLY A 441 0.07 -19.58 -38.42
CA GLY A 441 0.75 -19.39 -37.13
C GLY A 441 -0.23 -18.97 -36.02
N THR A 442 -0.42 -19.83 -35.01
CA THR A 442 -1.36 -19.69 -33.88
C THR A 442 -1.49 -18.27 -33.27
N PRO A 443 -2.69 -17.67 -33.17
CA PRO A 443 -2.87 -16.37 -32.54
C PRO A 443 -2.83 -16.47 -31.00
N SER A 444 -1.75 -15.96 -30.39
CA SER A 444 -1.71 -15.64 -28.96
C SER A 444 -2.82 -14.65 -28.65
N ARG A 445 -3.77 -15.02 -27.78
CA ARG A 445 -4.87 -14.14 -27.38
C ARG A 445 -4.40 -13.10 -26.36
N LEU A 446 -3.82 -12.00 -26.85
CA LEU A 446 -3.75 -10.76 -26.08
C LEU A 446 -5.19 -10.32 -25.77
N ILE A 447 -5.56 -10.34 -24.49
CA ILE A 447 -6.79 -9.72 -24.00
C ILE A 447 -6.41 -8.35 -23.43
N PHE A 448 -6.23 -7.38 -24.33
CA PHE A 448 -6.34 -5.97 -23.96
C PHE A 448 -7.82 -5.65 -23.78
N LEU A 449 -8.33 -5.88 -22.56
CA LEU A 449 -9.68 -5.49 -22.20
C LEU A 449 -9.67 -4.02 -21.77
N LEU A 450 -9.96 -3.15 -22.73
CA LEU A 450 -10.27 -1.75 -22.46
C LEU A 450 -11.53 -1.66 -21.59
N LEU A 451 -11.32 -1.27 -20.34
CA LEU A 451 -12.24 -0.41 -19.58
C LEU A 451 -11.52 0.92 -19.38
#